data_AF-A0A6J6D593-F1
#
_entry.id   AF-A0A6J6D593-F1
#
_cell.length_a   1.000
_cell.length_b   1.000
_cell.length_c   1.000
_cell.angle_alpha   90.00
_cell.angle_beta   90.00
_cell.angle_gamma   90.00
#
_symmetry.space_group_name_H-M   'P 1'
#
loop_
_entity.id
_entity.type
_entity.pdbx_description
1 polymer ?
#
loop_
_entity_poly.entity_id
_entity_poly.type
_entity_poly.pdbx_seq_one_letter_code
_entity_poly.pdbx_strand_id
1 'polypeptide(L)'
;MAAFLHDSVEDTSTSIEQIAERINPEVAGIVADCTDATAEQKAVEKQIRKSLSREDYGHHWWHKRKKLYVAELTAKTMDDTSVLVALADKTYNAENTAADLRGLNEADRAKVWEKFNADEKFQREWYLGLLSAFRANKVYDSRSEPLFRRFEAAVNEIFPIEER
;
A
#
# COMPACT_ATOMS: atom_id res chain seq x y z
N MET A 1 -7.82 1.24 16.44
CA MET A 1 -6.53 1.53 17.10
C MET A 1 -5.36 1.12 16.21
N ALA A 2 -5.29 -0.12 15.73
CA ALA A 2 -4.21 -0.57 14.84
C ALA A 2 -4.03 0.32 13.58
N ALA A 3 -5.11 0.73 12.92
CA ALA A 3 -5.02 1.66 11.79
C ALA A 3 -4.35 3.02 12.12
N PHE A 4 -4.46 3.50 13.36
CA PHE A 4 -3.77 4.73 13.78
C PHE A 4 -2.28 4.51 14.02
N LEU A 5 -1.87 3.27 14.31
CA LEU A 5 -0.51 2.90 14.68
C LEU A 5 0.26 2.18 13.55
N HIS A 6 -0.38 1.90 12.41
CA HIS A 6 0.19 1.04 11.37
C HIS A 6 1.52 1.58 10.82
N ASP A 7 1.66 2.90 10.72
CA ASP A 7 2.91 3.56 10.30
C ASP A 7 3.91 3.79 11.46
N SER A 8 3.51 3.59 12.72
CA SER A 8 4.36 3.95 13.87
C SER A 8 5.66 3.15 13.89
N VAL A 9 5.65 1.89 13.46
CA VAL A 9 6.84 1.03 13.35
C VAL A 9 7.71 1.41 12.16
N GLU A 10 7.09 1.96 11.12
CA GLU A 10 7.80 2.33 9.91
C GLU A 10 8.42 3.74 9.98
N ASP A 11 7.78 4.67 10.69
CA ASP A 11 8.13 6.09 10.67
C ASP A 11 8.79 6.57 11.96
N THR A 12 8.80 5.75 13.00
CA THR A 12 9.39 6.07 14.30
C THR A 12 10.22 4.91 14.82
N SER A 13 10.94 5.11 15.92
CA SER A 13 11.67 4.03 16.62
C SER A 13 10.76 3.12 17.46
N THR A 14 9.45 3.13 17.22
CA THR A 14 8.48 2.33 17.98
C THR A 14 8.58 0.87 17.54
N SER A 15 8.76 -0.05 18.48
CA SER A 15 8.81 -1.49 18.18
C SER A 15 7.46 -2.17 18.42
N ILE A 16 7.27 -3.37 17.84
CA ILE A 16 6.06 -4.20 18.06
C ILE A 16 5.92 -4.57 19.53
N GLU A 17 7.02 -4.85 20.22
CA GLU A 17 7.05 -5.18 21.65
C GLU A 17 6.54 -4.00 22.47
N GLN A 18 6.95 -2.77 22.13
CA GLN A 18 6.47 -1.57 22.81
C GLN A 18 4.97 -1.35 22.61
N ILE A 19 4.43 -1.69 21.43
CA ILE A 19 2.98 -1.64 21.17
C ILE A 19 2.26 -2.71 22.00
N ALA A 20 2.83 -3.92 22.10
CA ALA A 20 2.26 -5.01 22.88
C ALA A 20 2.18 -4.67 24.38
N GLU A 21 3.24 -4.06 24.92
CA GLU A 21 3.32 -3.63 26.32
C GLU A 21 2.39 -2.46 26.66
N ARG A 22 2.29 -1.46 25.77
CA ARG A 22 1.57 -0.21 26.05
C ARG A 22 0.09 -0.26 25.68
N ILE A 23 -0.28 -1.08 24.69
CA ILE A 23 -1.65 -1.17 24.17
C ILE A 23 -2.23 -2.55 24.48
N ASN A 24 -1.80 -3.58 23.74
CA ASN A 24 -2.03 -5.00 23.99
C ASN A 24 -1.41 -5.85 22.85
N PRO A 25 -1.24 -7.17 23.05
CA PRO A 25 -0.68 -8.07 22.05
C PRO A 25 -1.51 -8.19 20.76
N GLU A 26 -2.84 -8.06 20.83
CA GLU A 26 -3.72 -8.17 19.66
C GLU A 26 -3.46 -7.03 18.67
N VAL A 27 -3.45 -5.78 19.14
CA VAL A 27 -3.14 -4.61 18.31
C VAL A 27 -1.71 -4.67 17.77
N ALA A 28 -0.77 -5.16 18.57
CA ALA A 28 0.62 -5.33 18.13
C ALA A 28 0.74 -6.33 16.98
N GLY A 29 0.02 -7.45 17.03
CA GLY A 29 -0.06 -8.43 15.94
C GLY A 29 -0.59 -7.81 14.65
N ILE A 30 -1.71 -7.07 14.74
CA ILE A 30 -2.29 -6.40 13.57
C ILE A 30 -1.31 -5.39 12.96
N VAL A 31 -0.63 -4.59 13.79
CA VAL A 31 0.37 -3.62 13.31
C VAL A 31 1.55 -4.35 12.65
N ALA A 32 2.03 -5.45 13.24
CA ALA A 32 3.09 -6.27 12.63
C ALA A 32 2.66 -6.80 11.26
N ASP A 33 1.44 -7.33 11.14
CA ASP A 33 0.90 -7.88 9.89
C ASP A 33 0.64 -6.81 8.81
N CYS A 34 0.54 -5.54 9.20
CA CYS A 34 0.41 -4.39 8.30
C CYS A 34 1.75 -3.71 7.97
N THR A 35 2.81 -3.99 8.73
CA THR A 35 4.12 -3.34 8.57
C THR A 35 4.86 -3.94 7.37
N ASP A 36 5.13 -3.14 6.34
CA ASP A 36 5.93 -3.54 5.17
C ASP A 36 7.43 -3.32 5.43
N ALA A 37 7.80 -2.35 6.26
CA ALA A 37 9.19 -2.08 6.63
C ALA A 37 9.33 -1.35 7.97
N THR A 38 10.33 -1.70 8.79
CA THR A 38 10.70 -0.89 9.97
C THR A 38 11.36 0.43 9.56
N ALA A 39 11.46 1.38 10.49
CA ALA A 39 12.19 2.64 10.27
C ALA A 39 13.64 2.43 9.79
N GLU A 40 14.35 1.43 10.33
CA GLU A 40 15.70 1.07 9.88
C GLU A 40 15.68 0.55 8.44
N GLN A 41 14.72 -0.30 8.10
CA GLN A 41 14.55 -0.81 6.74
C GLN A 41 14.20 0.32 5.75
N LYS A 42 13.34 1.27 6.13
CA LYS A 42 13.07 2.48 5.34
C LYS A 42 14.32 3.35 5.16
N ALA A 43 15.16 3.45 6.19
CA ALA A 43 16.42 4.20 6.09
C ALA A 43 17.40 3.54 5.11
N VAL A 44 17.52 2.21 5.13
CA VAL A 44 18.31 1.43 4.16
C VAL A 44 17.75 1.59 2.75
N GLU A 45 16.43 1.44 2.60
CA GLU A 45 15.74 1.62 1.32
C GLU A 45 16.00 3.00 0.72
N LYS A 46 16.00 4.05 1.55
CA LYS A 46 16.31 5.41 1.10
C LYS A 46 17.72 5.53 0.54
N GLN A 47 18.69 4.77 1.06
CA GLN A 47 20.04 4.71 0.47
C GLN A 47 20.04 3.94 -0.85
N ILE A 48 19.34 2.80 -0.93
CA ILE A 48 19.19 2.02 -2.17
C ILE A 48 18.56 2.88 -3.28
N ARG A 49 17.51 3.64 -2.96
CA ARG A 49 16.86 4.56 -3.89
C ARG A 49 17.82 5.60 -4.45
N LYS A 50 18.75 6.10 -3.64
CA LYS A 50 19.74 7.10 -4.05
C LYS A 50 20.88 6.49 -4.88
N SER A 51 21.17 5.20 -4.70
CA SER A 51 22.27 4.53 -5.41
C SER A 51 21.87 3.96 -6.77
N LEU A 52 20.58 3.88 -7.07
CA LEU A 52 20.06 3.30 -8.31
C LEU A 52 19.45 4.35 -9.22
N SER A 53 19.45 4.06 -10.53
CA SER A 53 18.60 4.77 -11.47
C SER A 53 17.12 4.61 -11.07
N ARG A 54 16.26 5.50 -11.57
CA ARG A 54 14.82 5.42 -11.25
C ARG A 54 14.21 4.10 -11.75
N GLU A 55 14.63 3.64 -12.92
CA GLU A 55 14.17 2.39 -13.53
C GLU A 55 14.66 1.17 -12.73
N ASP A 56 15.96 1.09 -12.41
CA ASP A 56 16.52 0.00 -11.61
C ASP A 56 15.90 -0.05 -10.21
N TYR A 57 15.66 1.11 -9.61
CA TYR A 57 14.96 1.18 -8.33
C TYR A 57 13.52 0.68 -8.45
N GLY A 58 12.80 1.01 -9.52
CA GLY A 58 11.46 0.49 -9.76
C GLY A 58 11.43 -1.03 -9.79
N HIS A 59 12.38 -1.65 -10.49
CA HIS A 59 12.55 -3.11 -10.48
C HIS A 59 12.89 -3.66 -9.09
N HIS A 60 13.79 -3.01 -8.35
CA HIS A 60 14.11 -3.39 -6.97
C HIS A 60 12.86 -3.34 -6.07
N TRP A 61 12.17 -2.20 -6.05
CA TRP A 61 10.98 -1.92 -5.26
C TRP A 61 9.87 -2.94 -5.54
N TRP A 62 9.65 -3.27 -6.80
CA TRP A 62 8.65 -4.27 -7.19
C TRP A 62 9.06 -5.68 -6.75
N HIS A 63 10.20 -6.17 -7.22
CA HIS A 63 10.58 -7.58 -7.07
C HIS A 63 11.00 -7.94 -5.65
N LYS A 64 11.55 -7.01 -4.87
CA LYS A 64 12.04 -7.27 -3.51
C LYS A 64 11.01 -6.98 -2.42
N ARG A 65 9.97 -6.20 -2.71
CA ARG A 65 9.00 -5.77 -1.70
C ARG A 65 7.56 -5.95 -2.15
N LYS A 66 7.12 -5.16 -3.12
CA LYS A 66 5.69 -5.02 -3.44
C LYS A 66 5.06 -6.29 -4.01
N LYS A 67 5.81 -7.06 -4.80
CA LYS A 67 5.34 -8.35 -5.31
C LYS A 67 5.11 -9.37 -4.18
N LEU A 68 5.98 -9.39 -3.16
CA LEU A 68 5.84 -10.29 -2.01
C LEU A 68 4.63 -9.89 -1.16
N TYR A 69 4.49 -8.60 -0.87
CA TYR A 69 3.32 -8.07 -0.17
C TYR A 69 2.00 -8.43 -0.87
N VAL A 70 1.91 -8.26 -2.19
CA VAL A 70 0.71 -8.64 -2.96
C VAL A 70 0.42 -10.14 -2.82
N ALA A 71 1.46 -10.99 -2.89
CA ALA A 71 1.29 -12.44 -2.75
C ALA A 71 0.80 -12.84 -1.36
N GLU A 72 1.37 -12.25 -0.31
CA GLU A 72 0.95 -12.46 1.09
C GLU A 72 -0.49 -12.00 1.29
N LEU A 73 -0.83 -10.78 0.85
CA LEU A 73 -2.19 -10.24 0.95
C LEU A 73 -3.20 -11.10 0.19
N THR A 74 -2.82 -11.67 -0.96
CA THR A 74 -3.67 -12.57 -1.75
C THR A 74 -4.01 -13.85 -0.99
N ALA A 75 -3.07 -14.36 -0.17
CA ALA A 75 -3.27 -15.56 0.63
C ALA A 75 -4.16 -15.32 1.87
N LYS A 76 -4.25 -14.08 2.37
CA LYS A 76 -5.07 -13.72 3.53
C LYS A 76 -6.57 -13.79 3.23
N THR A 77 -7.37 -14.19 4.21
CA THR A 77 -8.85 -14.15 4.18
C THR A 77 -9.37 -12.98 5.02
N MET A 78 -10.70 -12.79 5.04
CA MET A 78 -11.33 -11.77 5.91
C MET A 78 -11.23 -12.07 7.41
N ASP A 79 -10.80 -13.28 7.80
CA ASP A 79 -10.55 -13.61 9.22
C ASP A 79 -9.27 -12.96 9.75
N ASP A 80 -8.36 -12.55 8.84
CA ASP A 80 -7.18 -11.77 9.18
C ASP A 80 -7.54 -10.28 9.24
N THR A 81 -7.60 -9.74 10.45
CA THR A 81 -7.97 -8.35 10.72
C THR A 81 -7.02 -7.32 10.07
N SER A 82 -5.78 -7.71 9.74
CA SER A 82 -4.84 -6.85 9.01
C SER A 82 -5.32 -6.52 7.59
N VAL A 83 -6.20 -7.34 7.00
CA VAL A 83 -6.78 -7.10 5.67
C VAL A 83 -7.58 -5.79 5.64
N LEU A 84 -8.41 -5.55 6.65
CA LEU A 84 -9.23 -4.33 6.71
C LEU A 84 -8.39 -3.09 7.00
N VAL A 85 -7.35 -3.23 7.81
CA VAL A 85 -6.42 -2.13 8.10
C VAL A 85 -5.61 -1.78 6.84
N ALA A 86 -5.05 -2.78 6.16
CA ALA A 86 -4.36 -2.60 4.89
C ALA A 86 -5.29 -1.99 3.83
N LEU A 87 -6.53 -2.47 3.71
CA LEU A 87 -7.50 -1.92 2.78
C LEU A 87 -7.79 -0.43 3.07
N ALA A 88 -7.95 -0.06 4.34
CA ALA A 88 -8.21 1.33 4.73
C ALA A 88 -7.04 2.25 4.34
N ASP A 89 -5.81 1.86 4.65
CA ASP A 89 -4.61 2.62 4.26
C ASP A 89 -4.47 2.72 2.73
N LYS A 90 -4.57 1.59 2.02
CA LYS A 90 -4.44 1.61 0.54
C LYS A 90 -5.60 2.34 -0.14
N THR A 91 -6.79 2.39 0.46
CA THR A 91 -7.90 3.25 0.01
C THR A 91 -7.51 4.71 0.08
N TYR A 92 -7.02 5.18 1.23
CA TYR A 92 -6.60 6.57 1.40
C TYR A 92 -5.48 6.96 0.43
N ASN A 93 -4.47 6.09 0.28
CA ASN A 93 -3.36 6.33 -0.67
C ASN A 93 -3.83 6.39 -2.12
N ALA A 94 -4.75 5.50 -2.53
CA ALA A 94 -5.33 5.51 -3.86
C ALA A 94 -6.20 6.76 -4.09
N GLU A 95 -7.07 7.12 -3.15
CA GLU A 95 -7.94 8.30 -3.27
C GLU A 95 -7.12 9.60 -3.38
N ASN A 96 -6.05 9.75 -2.60
CA ASN A 96 -5.15 10.90 -2.71
C ASN A 96 -4.43 10.92 -4.06
N THR A 97 -3.93 9.78 -4.53
CA THR A 97 -3.28 9.68 -5.85
C THR A 97 -4.27 10.02 -6.97
N ALA A 98 -5.51 9.54 -6.89
CA ALA A 98 -6.56 9.86 -7.85
C ALA A 98 -6.87 11.36 -7.85
N ALA A 99 -7.01 11.97 -6.67
CA ALA A 99 -7.24 13.41 -6.53
C ALA A 99 -6.10 14.24 -7.12
N ASP A 100 -4.84 13.85 -6.91
CA ASP A 100 -3.66 14.53 -7.47
C ASP A 100 -3.61 14.45 -9.01
N LEU A 101 -4.19 13.42 -9.63
CA LEU A 101 -4.21 13.21 -11.07
C LEU A 101 -5.46 13.78 -11.76
N ARG A 102 -6.53 14.04 -11.00
CA ARG A 102 -7.84 14.39 -11.54
C ARG A 102 -7.82 15.70 -12.33
N GLY A 103 -8.35 15.66 -13.55
CA GLY A 103 -8.44 16.83 -14.42
C GLY A 103 -7.11 17.29 -15.03
N LEU A 104 -6.01 16.57 -14.78
CA LEU A 104 -4.72 16.86 -15.39
C LEU A 104 -4.62 16.24 -16.79
N ASN A 105 -3.94 16.95 -17.69
CA ASN A 105 -3.49 16.40 -18.97
C ASN A 105 -2.29 15.45 -18.78
N GLU A 106 -1.88 14.73 -19.82
CA GLU A 106 -0.77 13.76 -19.77
C GLU A 106 0.55 14.36 -19.28
N ALA A 107 0.91 15.57 -19.73
CA ALA A 107 2.16 16.22 -19.35
C ALA A 107 2.19 16.60 -17.86
N ASP A 108 1.06 17.04 -17.30
CA ASP A 108 0.95 17.36 -15.87
C ASP A 108 0.83 16.10 -15.01
N ARG A 109 0.20 15.03 -15.50
CA ARG A 109 0.22 13.71 -14.85
C ARG A 109 1.64 13.18 -14.72
N ALA A 110 2.48 13.32 -15.75
CA ALA A 110 3.89 12.91 -15.69
C ALA A 110 4.64 13.56 -14.51
N LYS A 111 4.38 14.85 -14.23
CA LYS A 111 4.97 15.58 -13.09
C LYS A 111 4.49 15.07 -11.73
N VAL A 112 3.23 14.59 -11.64
CA VAL A 112 2.74 13.94 -10.41
C VAL A 112 3.55 12.67 -10.16
N TRP A 113 3.74 11.85 -11.19
CA TRP A 113 4.51 10.61 -11.07
C TRP A 113 5.96 10.84 -10.69
N GLU A 114 6.58 11.96 -11.09
CA GLU A 114 7.94 12.31 -10.68
C GLU A 114 8.15 12.34 -9.16
N LYS A 115 7.11 12.68 -8.38
CA LYS A 115 7.14 12.70 -6.91
C LYS A 115 7.27 11.31 -6.28
N PHE A 116 6.91 10.25 -7.00
CA PHE A 116 6.98 8.87 -6.51
C PHE A 116 8.40 8.31 -6.64
N ASN A 117 8.77 7.41 -5.72
CA ASN A 117 10.08 6.76 -5.76
C ASN A 117 10.22 5.80 -6.96
N ALA A 118 9.16 5.05 -7.27
CA ALA A 118 9.01 4.22 -8.46
C ALA A 118 8.09 4.92 -9.47
N ASP A 119 8.34 4.75 -10.76
CA ASP A 119 7.57 5.39 -11.83
C ASP A 119 6.13 4.85 -12.00
N GLU A 120 5.37 5.51 -12.87
CA GLU A 120 3.97 5.20 -13.16
C GLU A 120 3.75 3.73 -13.52
N LYS A 121 4.66 3.12 -14.28
CA LYS A 121 4.54 1.72 -14.71
C LYS A 121 4.53 0.79 -13.50
N PHE A 122 5.47 0.97 -12.57
CA PHE A 122 5.51 0.17 -11.35
C PHE A 122 4.35 0.51 -10.39
N GLN A 123 3.91 1.77 -10.33
CA GLN A 123 2.70 2.12 -9.56
C GLN A 123 1.45 1.43 -10.12
N ARG A 124 1.34 1.30 -11.45
CA ARG A 124 0.25 0.55 -12.09
C ARG A 124 0.28 -0.92 -11.69
N GLU A 125 1.45 -1.58 -11.77
CA GLU A 125 1.60 -2.97 -11.32
C GLU A 125 1.20 -3.13 -9.85
N TRP A 126 1.58 -2.18 -9.00
CA TRP A 126 1.25 -2.17 -7.58
C TRP A 126 -0.24 -2.03 -7.30
N TYR A 127 -0.90 -0.98 -7.80
CA TYR A 127 -2.31 -0.73 -7.51
C TYR A 127 -3.23 -1.79 -8.14
N LEU A 128 -2.94 -2.27 -9.34
CA LEU A 128 -3.69 -3.37 -9.95
C LEU A 128 -3.44 -4.71 -9.24
N GLY A 129 -2.22 -4.95 -8.77
CA GLY A 129 -1.88 -6.10 -7.93
C GLY A 129 -2.65 -6.10 -6.61
N LEU A 130 -2.70 -4.96 -5.93
CA LEU A 130 -3.50 -4.77 -4.71
C LEU A 130 -5.00 -5.00 -4.98
N LEU A 131 -5.55 -4.43 -6.05
CA LEU A 131 -6.97 -4.65 -6.41
C LEU A 131 -7.27 -6.13 -6.62
N SER A 132 -6.36 -6.85 -7.27
CA SER A 132 -6.49 -8.29 -7.47
C SER A 132 -6.40 -9.06 -6.14
N ALA A 133 -5.47 -8.68 -5.26
CA ALA A 133 -5.29 -9.30 -3.94
C ALA A 133 -6.47 -9.06 -2.99
N PHE A 134 -7.08 -7.87 -3.03
CA PHE A 134 -8.28 -7.54 -2.25
C PHE A 134 -9.55 -8.22 -2.79
N ARG A 135 -9.58 -8.59 -4.07
CA ARG A 135 -10.67 -9.43 -4.62
C ARG A 135 -10.48 -10.92 -4.30
N ALA A 136 -9.24 -11.38 -4.22
CA ALA A 136 -8.93 -12.78 -3.98
C ALA A 136 -9.16 -13.19 -2.53
N ASN A 137 -9.87 -14.31 -2.34
CA ASN A 137 -10.11 -14.97 -1.05
C ASN A 137 -10.77 -14.09 0.03
N LYS A 138 -11.46 -13.02 -0.38
CA LYS A 138 -12.13 -12.08 0.53
C LYS A 138 -13.59 -11.94 0.16
N VAL A 139 -14.44 -11.95 1.18
CA VAL A 139 -15.89 -11.75 1.07
C VAL A 139 -16.26 -10.64 2.03
N TYR A 140 -16.50 -9.45 1.49
CA TYR A 140 -16.82 -8.27 2.29
C TYR A 140 -18.29 -8.29 2.72
N ASP A 141 -18.52 -7.95 3.99
CA ASP A 141 -19.87 -7.76 4.52
C ASP A 141 -20.40 -6.36 4.19
N SER A 142 -21.67 -6.10 4.54
CA SER A 142 -22.30 -4.79 4.30
C SER A 142 -21.57 -3.59 4.92
N ARG A 143 -20.71 -3.79 5.92
CA ARG A 143 -19.96 -2.74 6.60
C ARG A 143 -18.61 -2.46 5.94
N SER A 144 -17.97 -3.48 5.39
CA SER A 144 -16.63 -3.41 4.78
C SER A 144 -16.67 -3.23 3.26
N GLU A 145 -17.73 -3.69 2.59
CA GLU A 145 -17.92 -3.56 1.14
C GLU A 145 -17.80 -2.10 0.62
N PRO A 146 -18.36 -1.06 1.29
CA PRO A 146 -18.20 0.32 0.83
C PRO A 146 -16.74 0.78 0.80
N LEU A 147 -15.90 0.28 1.71
CA LEU A 147 -14.48 0.62 1.73
C LEU A 147 -13.75 -0.01 0.54
N PHE A 148 -14.02 -1.29 0.25
CA PHE A 148 -13.46 -1.96 -0.92
C PHE A 148 -13.87 -1.27 -2.23
N ARG A 149 -15.14 -0.88 -2.37
CA ARG A 149 -15.63 -0.14 -3.54
C ARG A 149 -14.94 1.20 -3.75
N ARG A 150 -14.62 1.92 -2.67
CA ARG A 150 -13.85 3.17 -2.74
C ARG A 150 -12.43 2.93 -3.25
N PHE A 151 -11.76 1.91 -2.73
CA PHE A 151 -10.44 1.52 -3.24
C PHE A 151 -10.48 1.17 -4.72
N GLU A 152 -11.43 0.32 -5.13
CA GLU A 152 -11.62 -0.09 -6.52
C GLU A 152 -11.90 1.11 -7.44
N ALA A 153 -12.79 2.01 -7.04
CA ALA A 153 -13.10 3.22 -7.80
C ALA A 153 -11.87 4.12 -7.96
N ALA A 154 -11.10 4.34 -6.88
CA ALA A 154 -9.88 5.14 -6.93
C ALA A 154 -8.83 4.51 -7.84
N VAL A 155 -8.59 3.20 -7.77
CA VAL A 155 -7.63 2.50 -8.65
C VAL A 155 -8.05 2.63 -10.11
N ASN A 156 -9.34 2.46 -10.42
CA ASN A 156 -9.87 2.61 -11.78
C ASN A 156 -9.78 4.06 -12.29
N GLU A 157 -9.83 5.06 -11.41
CA GLU A 157 -9.62 6.46 -11.79
C GLU A 157 -8.15 6.76 -12.09
N ILE A 158 -7.23 6.25 -11.28
CA ILE A 158 -5.78 6.42 -11.49
C ILE A 158 -5.37 5.74 -12.80
N PHE A 159 -5.82 4.51 -13.00
CA PHE A 159 -5.48 3.64 -14.13
C PHE A 159 -6.76 3.10 -14.80
N PRO A 160 -7.40 3.90 -15.67
CA PRO A 160 -8.55 3.44 -16.42
C PRO A 160 -8.22 2.16 -17.18
N ILE A 161 -9.11 1.18 -17.10
CA ILE A 161 -9.07 0.03 -18.00
C ILE A 161 -9.47 0.58 -19.36
N GLU A 162 -8.54 0.69 -20.29
CA GLU A 162 -8.88 0.93 -21.69
C GLU A 162 -9.73 -0.26 -22.15
N GLU A 163 -11.00 -0.02 -22.45
CA GLU A 163 -11.82 -0.97 -23.19
C GLU A 163 -11.10 -1.23 -24.53
N ARG A 164 -10.60 -2.46 -24.70
CA ARG A 164 -10.04 -2.93 -25.98
C ARG A 164 -11.15 -3.35 -26.92
#